data_AF-A0A832NKP3-F1
#
_entry.id   AF-A0A832NKP3-F1
#
_cell.length_a   1.000
_cell.length_b   1.000
_cell.length_c   1.000
_cell.angle_alpha   90.00
_cell.angle_beta   90.00
_cell.angle_gamma   90.00
#
_symmetry.space_group_name_H-M   'P 1'
#
loop_
_entity.id
_entity.type
_entity.pdbx_description
1 polymer ?
#
loop_
_entity_poly.entity_id
_entity_poly.type
_entity_poly.pdbx_seq_one_letter_code
_entity_poly.pdbx_strand_id
1 'polypeptide(L)'
;CSKCKFLSQLSTAYSAWDKFNLQKALEILNKKEISGNKLLAKWGIKKRIELNKQVLHKEVNNKFCLERMVDLFENAQRRAEIEKKYDDAVARLYRILEYIAQYLISKKNLYSRDNNGNVLTDSIDLGKLPEDLREKYSSGSRDGKMSLVDDYFLLADLGEEVGKEFVKVFNEKESIIKRNLELRNKSILAHGFNPVDENCYNKFRDLALEYIKKITQNDFERIRECCRFPILKI
;
A
#
# COMPACT_ATOMS: atom_id res chain seq x y z
N CYS A 1 3.79 -35.17 10.99
CA CYS A 1 2.33 -35.38 10.89
C CYS A 1 1.74 -34.51 9.76
N SER A 2 0.67 -34.97 9.10
CA SER A 2 -0.01 -34.28 7.98
C SER A 2 -0.46 -32.85 8.31
N LYS A 3 -0.91 -32.61 9.56
CA LYS A 3 -1.25 -31.26 10.05
C LYS A 3 -0.06 -30.30 10.02
N CYS A 4 1.12 -30.74 10.46
CA CYS A 4 2.33 -29.91 10.47
C CYS A 4 2.76 -29.53 9.05
N LYS A 5 2.72 -30.49 8.11
CA LYS A 5 3.01 -30.22 6.70
C LYS A 5 2.07 -29.16 6.12
N PHE A 6 0.77 -29.29 6.42
CA PHE A 6 -0.24 -28.33 5.97
C PHE A 6 -0.03 -26.93 6.56
N LEU A 7 0.23 -26.82 7.87
CA LEU A 7 0.54 -25.54 8.52
C LEU A 7 1.81 -24.90 7.95
N SER A 8 2.85 -25.69 7.69
CA SER A 8 4.08 -25.20 7.07
C SER A 8 3.84 -24.61 5.67
N GLN A 9 2.99 -25.25 4.85
CA GLN A 9 2.64 -24.73 3.53
C GLN A 9 1.80 -23.44 3.62
N LEU A 10 0.83 -23.38 4.52
CA LEU A 10 0.05 -22.15 4.76
C LEU A 10 0.97 -21.01 5.24
N SER A 11 1.83 -21.28 6.23
CA SER A 11 2.80 -20.30 6.73
C SER A 11 3.72 -19.80 5.61
N THR A 12 4.16 -20.69 4.70
CA THR A 12 4.96 -20.31 3.54
C THR A 12 4.19 -19.38 2.59
N ALA A 13 2.91 -19.66 2.33
CA ALA A 13 2.06 -18.81 1.49
C ALA A 13 1.88 -17.41 2.09
N TYR A 14 1.49 -17.34 3.36
CA TYR A 14 1.27 -16.07 4.05
C TYR A 14 2.57 -15.30 4.29
N SER A 15 3.71 -15.98 4.51
CA SER A 15 5.02 -15.32 4.56
C SER A 15 5.43 -14.76 3.20
N ALA A 16 5.09 -15.43 2.10
CA ALA A 16 5.30 -14.89 0.76
C ALA A 16 4.45 -13.64 0.53
N TRP A 17 3.18 -13.67 0.92
CA TRP A 17 2.29 -12.51 0.81
C TRP A 17 2.77 -11.35 1.68
N ASP A 18 3.14 -11.60 2.95
CA ASP A 18 3.58 -10.56 3.87
C ASP A 18 4.88 -9.85 3.44
N LYS A 19 5.61 -10.45 2.49
CA LYS A 19 6.80 -9.91 1.79
C LYS A 19 6.47 -9.37 0.39
N PHE A 20 5.20 -9.22 0.05
CA PHE A 20 4.68 -8.79 -1.26
C PHE A 20 5.10 -9.67 -2.45
N ASN A 21 5.47 -10.94 -2.21
CA ASN A 21 5.61 -11.93 -3.28
C ASN A 21 4.23 -12.56 -3.58
N LEU A 22 3.36 -11.73 -4.15
CA LEU A 22 1.94 -12.01 -4.33
C LEU A 22 1.70 -13.19 -5.27
N GLN A 23 2.47 -13.27 -6.36
CA GLN A 23 2.40 -14.39 -7.31
C GLN A 23 2.68 -15.72 -6.62
N LYS A 24 3.78 -15.81 -5.86
CA LYS A 24 4.13 -17.02 -5.10
C LYS A 24 3.08 -17.37 -4.05
N ALA A 25 2.54 -16.37 -3.35
CA ALA A 25 1.49 -16.60 -2.35
C ALA A 25 0.23 -17.20 -3.01
N LEU A 26 -0.21 -16.61 -4.12
CA LEU A 26 -1.38 -17.06 -4.88
C LEU A 26 -1.18 -18.49 -5.42
N GLU A 27 -0.03 -18.77 -6.01
CA GLU A 27 0.34 -20.11 -6.49
C GLU A 27 0.25 -21.15 -5.38
N ILE A 28 0.81 -20.88 -4.20
CA ILE A 28 0.78 -21.83 -3.08
C ILE A 28 -0.66 -22.04 -2.59
N LEU A 29 -1.44 -20.98 -2.44
CA LEU A 29 -2.83 -21.10 -1.96
C LEU A 29 -3.72 -21.86 -2.96
N ASN A 30 -3.43 -21.79 -4.26
CA ASN A 30 -4.17 -22.49 -5.31
C ASN A 30 -3.77 -23.95 -5.49
N LYS A 31 -2.69 -24.42 -4.83
CA LYS A 31 -2.32 -25.84 -4.86
C LYS A 31 -3.46 -26.70 -4.33
N LYS A 32 -3.71 -27.85 -4.97
CA LYS A 32 -4.79 -28.78 -4.60
C LYS A 32 -4.65 -29.27 -3.16
N GLU A 33 -3.42 -29.48 -2.69
CA GLU A 33 -3.13 -29.90 -1.31
C GLU A 33 -3.54 -28.85 -0.27
N ILE A 34 -3.68 -27.58 -0.68
CA ILE A 34 -4.19 -26.49 0.14
C ILE A 34 -5.70 -26.33 -0.04
N SER A 35 -6.13 -26.08 -1.28
CA SER A 35 -7.52 -25.71 -1.58
C SER A 35 -8.51 -26.82 -1.24
N GLY A 36 -8.11 -28.08 -1.42
CA GLY A 36 -8.93 -29.26 -1.13
C GLY A 36 -8.78 -29.79 0.30
N ASN A 37 -7.99 -29.14 1.16
CA ASN A 37 -7.68 -29.70 2.47
C ASN A 37 -8.86 -29.57 3.44
N LYS A 38 -9.34 -30.70 3.97
CA LYS A 38 -10.45 -30.74 4.95
C LYS A 38 -10.15 -29.96 6.24
N LEU A 39 -8.87 -29.73 6.57
CA LEU A 39 -8.47 -28.93 7.72
C LEU A 39 -8.93 -27.47 7.63
N LEU A 40 -9.11 -26.92 6.43
CA LEU A 40 -9.61 -25.56 6.24
C LEU A 40 -11.01 -25.37 6.83
N ALA A 41 -11.90 -26.32 6.57
CA ALA A 41 -13.25 -26.31 7.11
C ALA A 41 -13.23 -26.62 8.61
N LYS A 42 -12.45 -27.63 9.02
CA LYS A 42 -12.30 -28.02 10.43
C LYS A 42 -11.80 -26.89 11.33
N TRP A 43 -10.92 -26.02 10.81
CA TRP A 43 -10.38 -24.88 11.55
C TRP A 43 -11.13 -23.56 11.30
N GLY A 44 -12.24 -23.59 10.55
CA GLY A 44 -13.06 -22.40 10.30
C GLY A 44 -12.38 -21.33 9.41
N ILE A 45 -11.27 -21.65 8.74
CA ILE A 45 -10.50 -20.69 7.93
C ILE A 45 -10.79 -20.78 6.43
N LYS A 46 -11.62 -21.74 5.98
CA LYS A 46 -11.91 -21.95 4.55
C LYS A 46 -12.40 -20.68 3.86
N LYS A 47 -13.42 -20.01 4.42
CA LYS A 47 -13.97 -18.76 3.84
C LYS A 47 -12.89 -17.69 3.75
N ARG A 48 -12.07 -17.55 4.79
CA ARG A 48 -11.00 -16.55 4.84
C ARG A 48 -9.99 -16.78 3.72
N ILE A 49 -9.49 -18.00 3.54
CA ILE A 49 -8.55 -18.33 2.46
C ILE A 49 -9.12 -17.99 1.08
N GLU A 50 -10.41 -18.26 0.83
CA GLU A 50 -11.01 -17.91 -0.46
C GLU A 50 -11.09 -16.39 -0.68
N LEU A 51 -11.38 -15.60 0.36
CA LEU A 51 -11.31 -14.13 0.27
C LEU A 51 -9.86 -13.66 0.02
N ASN A 52 -8.89 -14.25 0.71
CA ASN A 52 -7.47 -13.94 0.54
C ASN A 52 -7.00 -14.21 -0.90
N LYS A 53 -7.42 -15.32 -1.52
CA LYS A 53 -7.13 -15.62 -2.92
C LYS A 53 -7.71 -14.58 -3.88
N GLN A 54 -8.92 -14.08 -3.61
CA GLN A 54 -9.53 -13.03 -4.43
C GLN A 54 -8.74 -11.73 -4.39
N VAL A 55 -8.27 -11.34 -3.19
CA VAL A 55 -7.38 -10.17 -3.01
C VAL A 55 -6.08 -10.36 -3.78
N LEU A 56 -5.39 -11.48 -3.55
CA LEU A 56 -4.14 -11.81 -4.25
C LEU A 56 -4.31 -11.80 -5.77
N HIS A 57 -5.39 -12.39 -6.29
CA HIS A 57 -5.66 -12.39 -7.73
C HIS A 57 -5.82 -10.96 -8.28
N LYS A 58 -6.53 -10.08 -7.56
CA LYS A 58 -6.68 -8.68 -7.99
C LYS A 58 -5.35 -7.94 -7.98
N GLU A 59 -4.56 -8.09 -6.92
CA GLU A 59 -3.28 -7.40 -6.82
C GLU A 59 -2.22 -7.88 -7.81
N VAL A 60 -2.19 -9.19 -8.10
CA VAL A 60 -1.29 -9.76 -9.12
C VAL A 60 -1.61 -9.19 -10.50
N ASN A 61 -2.90 -9.07 -10.84
CA ASN A 61 -3.32 -8.68 -12.18
C ASN A 61 -3.50 -7.16 -12.36
N ASN A 62 -3.59 -6.40 -11.27
CA ASN A 62 -3.74 -4.95 -11.33
C ASN A 62 -2.83 -4.25 -10.30
N LYS A 63 -1.81 -3.55 -10.81
CA LYS A 63 -0.87 -2.78 -9.99
C LYS A 63 -1.55 -1.66 -9.21
N PHE A 64 -2.66 -1.10 -9.73
CA PHE A 64 -3.42 0.02 -9.17
C PHE A 64 -4.84 -0.41 -8.78
N CYS A 65 -4.96 -1.16 -7.69
CA CYS A 65 -6.22 -1.64 -7.12
C CYS A 65 -6.39 -1.21 -5.67
N LEU A 66 -7.64 -1.13 -5.21
CA LEU A 66 -7.95 -0.74 -3.83
C LEU A 66 -7.47 -1.79 -2.83
N GLU A 67 -7.49 -3.06 -3.22
CA GLU A 67 -7.03 -4.19 -2.43
C GLU A 67 -5.58 -4.03 -1.98
N ARG A 68 -4.67 -3.60 -2.87
CA ARG A 68 -3.27 -3.35 -2.53
C ARG A 68 -3.10 -2.25 -1.49
N MET A 69 -3.88 -1.18 -1.61
CA MET A 69 -3.85 -0.08 -0.66
C MET A 69 -4.21 -0.57 0.75
N VAL A 70 -5.26 -1.38 0.85
CA VAL A 70 -5.74 -1.91 2.12
C VAL A 70 -4.86 -3.07 2.64
N ASP A 71 -4.29 -3.90 1.76
CA ASP A 71 -3.33 -4.94 2.14
C ASP A 71 -2.04 -4.33 2.71
N LEU A 72 -1.50 -3.27 2.10
CA LEU A 72 -0.37 -2.51 2.66
C LEU A 72 -0.69 -2.00 4.07
N PHE A 73 -1.92 -1.51 4.30
CA PHE A 73 -2.35 -1.04 5.62
C PHE A 73 -2.41 -2.18 6.64
N GLU A 74 -3.05 -3.30 6.30
CA GLU A 74 -3.10 -4.49 7.17
C GLU A 74 -1.71 -5.06 7.44
N ASN A 75 -0.81 -5.01 6.45
CA ASN A 75 0.58 -5.43 6.60
C ASN A 75 1.35 -4.49 7.55
N ALA A 76 1.14 -3.17 7.46
CA ALA A 76 1.68 -2.21 8.43
C ALA A 76 1.17 -2.47 9.86
N GLN A 77 -0.13 -2.75 10.01
CA GLN A 77 -0.71 -3.13 11.31
C GLN A 77 -0.07 -4.39 11.87
N ARG A 78 0.16 -5.43 11.07
CA ARG A 78 0.87 -6.64 11.53
C ARG A 78 2.27 -6.34 12.06
N ARG A 79 3.04 -5.48 11.36
CA ARG A 79 4.38 -5.07 11.81
C ARG A 79 4.34 -4.36 13.16
N ALA A 80 3.41 -3.43 13.35
CA ALA A 80 3.32 -2.63 14.57
C ALA A 80 2.65 -3.37 15.74
N GLU A 81 1.47 -3.93 15.52
CA GLU A 81 0.60 -4.41 16.59
C GLU A 81 1.04 -5.78 17.12
N ILE A 82 1.52 -6.66 16.23
CA ILE A 82 1.95 -8.02 16.57
C ILE A 82 3.46 -8.06 16.85
N GLU A 83 4.27 -7.50 15.94
CA GLU A 83 5.74 -7.61 16.04
C GLU A 83 6.42 -6.44 16.77
N LYS A 84 5.68 -5.37 17.07
CA LYS A 84 6.23 -4.14 17.71
C LYS A 84 7.38 -3.50 16.93
N LYS A 85 7.38 -3.68 15.60
CA LYS A 85 8.35 -3.09 14.65
C LYS A 85 7.81 -1.81 14.05
N TYR A 86 7.82 -0.73 14.84
CA TYR A 86 7.18 0.53 14.46
C TYR A 86 7.86 1.23 13.27
N ASP A 87 9.19 1.15 13.14
CA ASP A 87 9.89 1.72 11.99
C ASP A 87 9.47 1.04 10.66
N ASP A 88 9.43 -0.30 10.68
CA ASP A 88 8.98 -1.13 9.55
C ASP A 88 7.50 -0.85 9.19
N ALA A 89 6.67 -0.60 10.19
CA ALA A 89 5.29 -0.20 10.00
C ALA A 89 5.17 1.20 9.37
N VAL A 90 5.93 2.19 9.86
CA VAL A 90 5.93 3.57 9.32
C VAL A 90 6.42 3.60 7.88
N ALA A 91 7.43 2.80 7.52
CA ALA A 91 7.86 2.68 6.13
C ALA A 91 6.71 2.23 5.19
N ARG A 92 5.85 1.32 5.65
CA ARG A 92 4.65 0.89 4.89
C ARG A 92 3.58 1.97 4.84
N LEU A 93 3.36 2.70 5.92
CA LEU A 93 2.42 3.83 5.95
C LEU A 93 2.84 4.95 4.99
N TYR A 94 4.14 5.24 4.91
CA TYR A 94 4.69 6.13 3.89
C TYR A 94 4.40 5.61 2.47
N ARG A 95 4.69 4.32 2.23
CA ARG A 95 4.42 3.69 0.93
C ARG A 95 2.95 3.76 0.53
N ILE A 96 2.03 3.69 1.49
CA ILE A 96 0.59 3.85 1.26
C ILE A 96 0.26 5.24 0.74
N LEU A 97 0.81 6.31 1.33
CA LEU A 97 0.58 7.67 0.85
C LEU A 97 1.06 7.86 -0.60
N GLU A 98 2.22 7.31 -0.93
CA GLU A 98 2.71 7.28 -2.32
C GLU A 98 1.77 6.47 -3.21
N TYR A 99 1.31 5.32 -2.74
CA TYR A 99 0.45 4.44 -3.52
C TYR A 99 -0.91 5.07 -3.83
N ILE A 100 -1.47 5.84 -2.88
CA ILE A 100 -2.72 6.59 -3.08
C ILE A 100 -2.57 7.59 -4.23
N ALA A 101 -1.51 8.39 -4.22
CA ALA A 101 -1.28 9.35 -5.28
C ALA A 101 -1.07 8.62 -6.62
N GLN A 102 -0.28 7.55 -6.62
CA GLN A 102 -0.06 6.72 -7.79
C GLN A 102 -1.33 6.08 -8.34
N TYR A 103 -2.20 5.60 -7.47
CA TYR A 103 -3.49 5.08 -7.85
C TYR A 103 -4.32 6.16 -8.57
N LEU A 104 -4.43 7.37 -8.00
CA LEU A 104 -5.21 8.46 -8.58
C LEU A 104 -4.64 8.95 -9.91
N ILE A 105 -3.33 9.14 -10.00
CA ILE A 105 -2.64 9.54 -11.25
C ILE A 105 -2.82 8.46 -12.33
N SER A 106 -2.75 7.17 -11.95
CA SER A 106 -2.98 6.07 -12.89
C SER A 106 -4.40 6.06 -13.46
N LYS A 107 -5.41 6.44 -12.67
CA LYS A 107 -6.81 6.57 -13.13
C LYS A 107 -6.99 7.66 -14.19
N LYS A 108 -6.11 8.65 -14.20
CA LYS A 108 -6.06 9.70 -15.23
C LYS A 108 -5.19 9.34 -16.44
N ASN A 109 -4.57 8.15 -16.45
CA ASN A 109 -3.68 7.66 -17.51
C ASN A 109 -2.45 8.55 -17.79
N LEU A 110 -1.96 9.29 -16.78
CA LEU A 110 -0.91 10.29 -16.95
C LEU A 110 0.51 9.75 -16.91
N TYR A 111 0.73 8.51 -16.49
CA TYR A 111 2.07 7.96 -16.43
C TYR A 111 2.66 7.67 -17.82
N SER A 112 3.96 7.91 -17.92
CA SER A 112 4.81 7.42 -18.99
C SER A 112 4.91 5.89 -18.96
N ARG A 113 5.35 5.31 -20.07
CA ARG A 113 5.59 3.87 -20.21
C ARG A 113 6.99 3.60 -20.74
N ASP A 114 7.57 2.49 -20.31
CA ASP A 114 8.82 1.99 -20.90
C ASP A 114 8.58 1.34 -22.27
N ASN A 115 9.66 0.88 -22.90
CA ASN A 115 9.62 0.21 -24.22
C ASN A 115 8.80 -1.09 -24.22
N ASN A 116 8.55 -1.69 -23.05
CA ASN A 116 7.74 -2.89 -22.89
C ASN A 116 6.28 -2.55 -22.51
N GLY A 117 5.91 -1.27 -22.48
CA GLY A 117 4.58 -0.80 -22.11
C GLY A 117 4.33 -0.75 -20.60
N ASN A 118 5.33 -0.99 -19.75
CA ASN A 118 5.18 -0.93 -18.30
C ASN A 118 5.06 0.52 -17.81
N VAL A 119 4.17 0.75 -16.86
CA VAL A 119 3.96 2.07 -16.25
C VAL A 119 5.16 2.48 -15.39
N LEU A 120 5.72 3.66 -15.70
CA LEU A 120 6.78 4.32 -14.94
C LEU A 120 6.15 5.28 -13.92
N THR A 121 6.03 4.85 -12.67
CA THR A 121 5.33 5.61 -11.61
C THR A 121 6.08 6.84 -11.13
N ASP A 122 7.32 7.03 -11.56
CA ASP A 122 8.16 8.21 -11.30
C ASP A 122 8.19 9.20 -12.47
N SER A 123 7.47 8.92 -13.57
CA SER A 123 7.50 9.73 -14.80
C SER A 123 6.10 10.01 -15.35
N ILE A 124 5.80 11.30 -15.56
CA ILE A 124 4.55 11.76 -16.15
C ILE A 124 4.73 12.03 -17.64
N ASP A 125 3.74 11.62 -18.43
CA ASP A 125 3.61 11.94 -19.84
C ASP A 125 3.07 13.37 -19.99
N LEU A 126 3.97 14.33 -20.21
CA LEU A 126 3.64 15.74 -20.34
C LEU A 126 2.62 16.01 -21.47
N GLY A 127 2.60 15.17 -22.52
CA GLY A 127 1.63 15.31 -23.61
C GLY A 127 0.19 15.08 -23.16
N LYS A 128 -0.02 14.33 -22.08
CA LYS A 128 -1.33 14.07 -21.49
C LYS A 128 -1.74 15.07 -20.42
N LEU A 129 -0.85 15.97 -20.01
CA LEU A 129 -1.19 17.04 -19.10
C LEU A 129 -1.91 18.19 -19.83
N PRO A 130 -2.82 18.92 -19.13
CA PRO A 130 -3.28 20.23 -19.54
C PRO A 130 -2.11 21.16 -19.89
N GLU A 131 -2.26 21.96 -20.94
CA GLU A 131 -1.18 22.76 -21.53
C GLU A 131 -0.53 23.73 -20.53
N ASP A 132 -1.35 24.33 -19.67
CA ASP A 132 -0.96 25.24 -18.59
C ASP A 132 -0.14 24.57 -17.49
N LEU A 133 -0.20 23.24 -17.35
CA LEU A 133 0.59 22.48 -16.39
C LEU A 133 1.89 21.91 -16.97
N ARG A 134 2.02 21.86 -18.31
CA ARG A 134 3.17 21.19 -18.94
C ARG A 134 4.50 21.81 -18.55
N GLU A 135 4.59 23.15 -18.56
CA GLU A 135 5.83 23.86 -18.20
C GLU A 135 6.23 23.63 -16.73
N LYS A 136 5.24 23.65 -15.83
CA LYS A 136 5.44 23.41 -14.40
C LYS A 136 6.04 22.03 -14.14
N TYR A 137 5.60 21.02 -14.89
CA TYR A 137 6.04 19.64 -14.71
C TYR A 137 7.12 19.19 -15.71
N SER A 138 7.45 19.99 -16.73
CA SER A 138 8.51 19.67 -17.71
C SER A 138 9.91 19.76 -17.14
N SER A 139 10.08 20.54 -16.08
CA SER A 139 11.37 20.77 -15.40
C SER A 139 11.58 19.87 -14.17
N GLY A 140 10.75 18.83 -13.99
CA GLY A 140 10.60 18.02 -12.77
C GLY A 140 11.87 17.84 -11.92
N SER A 141 11.81 18.38 -10.69
CA SER A 141 12.46 17.87 -9.47
C SER A 141 13.86 17.25 -9.64
N ARG A 142 14.92 18.07 -9.74
CA ARG A 142 16.39 17.77 -9.71
C ARG A 142 16.95 16.61 -10.57
N ASP A 143 16.14 15.67 -11.06
CA ASP A 143 16.49 14.45 -11.81
C ASP A 143 15.31 13.95 -12.71
N GLY A 144 14.22 14.72 -12.86
CA GLY A 144 13.07 14.34 -13.70
C GLY A 144 12.14 13.28 -13.09
N LYS A 145 12.26 13.00 -11.78
CA LYS A 145 11.46 11.99 -11.06
C LYS A 145 10.44 12.61 -10.11
N MET A 146 9.20 12.18 -10.22
CA MET A 146 8.14 12.61 -9.31
C MET A 146 8.37 12.09 -7.89
N SER A 147 8.44 12.99 -6.91
CA SER A 147 8.37 12.63 -5.50
C SER A 147 6.93 12.48 -5.02
N LEU A 148 6.74 11.89 -3.83
CA LEU A 148 5.44 11.87 -3.13
C LEU A 148 4.77 13.25 -3.13
N VAL A 149 5.53 14.30 -2.78
CA VAL A 149 4.99 15.65 -2.68
C VAL A 149 4.58 16.15 -4.06
N ASP A 150 5.43 15.96 -5.07
CA ASP A 150 5.13 16.38 -6.45
C ASP A 150 3.85 15.72 -6.98
N ASP A 151 3.63 14.44 -6.68
CA ASP A 151 2.42 13.71 -7.06
C ASP A 151 1.15 14.34 -6.47
N TYR A 152 1.16 14.75 -5.19
CA TYR A 152 0.01 15.41 -4.56
C TYR A 152 -0.20 16.84 -5.05
N PHE A 153 0.88 17.58 -5.34
CA PHE A 153 0.77 18.89 -5.98
C PHE A 153 0.16 18.77 -7.39
N LEU A 154 0.57 17.75 -8.16
CA LEU A 154 -0.02 17.48 -9.47
C LEU A 154 -1.51 17.16 -9.34
N LEU A 155 -1.89 16.32 -8.39
CA LEU A 155 -3.30 16.01 -8.13
C LEU A 155 -4.09 17.28 -7.76
N ALA A 156 -3.53 18.17 -6.95
CA ALA A 156 -4.16 19.44 -6.60
C ALA A 156 -4.38 20.34 -7.81
N ASP A 157 -3.36 20.50 -8.66
CA ASP A 157 -3.43 21.28 -9.89
C ASP A 157 -4.46 20.70 -10.89
N LEU A 158 -4.59 19.36 -10.92
CA LEU A 158 -5.60 18.65 -11.71
C LEU A 158 -7.00 18.71 -11.09
N GLY A 159 -7.18 19.44 -9.99
CA GLY A 159 -8.47 19.67 -9.35
C GLY A 159 -8.92 18.54 -8.41
N GLU A 160 -8.09 17.54 -8.12
CA GLU A 160 -8.44 16.44 -7.21
C GLU A 160 -8.49 16.91 -5.76
N GLU A 161 -9.61 16.67 -5.09
CA GLU A 161 -9.83 17.12 -3.70
C GLU A 161 -8.80 16.56 -2.73
N VAL A 162 -8.41 15.29 -2.89
CA VAL A 162 -7.36 14.66 -2.07
C VAL A 162 -6.01 15.35 -2.26
N GLY A 163 -5.71 15.82 -3.48
CA GLY A 163 -4.51 16.62 -3.76
C GLY A 163 -4.57 17.98 -3.10
N LYS A 164 -5.68 18.71 -3.28
CA LYS A 164 -5.88 20.04 -2.68
C LYS A 164 -5.77 20.01 -1.16
N GLU A 165 -6.39 19.01 -0.54
CA GLU A 165 -6.32 18.82 0.90
C GLU A 165 -4.90 18.52 1.38
N PHE A 166 -4.20 17.61 0.70
CA PHE A 166 -2.80 17.33 1.01
C PHE A 166 -1.97 18.59 0.95
N VAL A 167 -2.05 19.37 -0.15
CA VAL A 167 -1.29 20.61 -0.33
C VAL A 167 -1.61 21.63 0.75
N LYS A 168 -2.90 21.77 1.11
CA LYS A 168 -3.34 22.65 2.20
C LYS A 168 -2.67 22.26 3.52
N VAL A 169 -2.81 21.00 3.94
CA VAL A 169 -2.21 20.49 5.19
C VAL A 169 -0.68 20.52 5.13
N PHE A 170 -0.09 20.26 3.96
CA PHE A 170 1.36 20.31 3.77
C PHE A 170 1.92 21.73 3.96
N ASN A 171 1.20 22.76 3.50
CA ASN A 171 1.63 24.15 3.59
C ASN A 171 1.43 24.80 4.97
N GLU A 172 0.71 24.15 5.88
CA GLU A 172 0.59 24.60 7.27
C GLU A 172 1.96 24.64 7.97
N LYS A 173 2.17 25.66 8.83
CA LYS A 173 3.40 25.81 9.63
C LYS A 173 3.67 24.59 10.50
N GLU A 174 2.61 23.96 10.99
CA GLU A 174 2.64 22.81 11.89
C GLU A 174 2.17 21.51 11.21
N SER A 175 2.39 21.41 9.89
CA SER A 175 1.93 20.30 9.06
C SER A 175 2.26 18.93 9.65
N ILE A 176 1.20 18.17 9.93
CA ILE A 176 1.32 16.78 10.37
C ILE A 176 1.98 15.91 9.30
N ILE A 177 1.74 16.21 8.01
CA ILE A 177 2.36 15.51 6.89
C ILE A 177 3.87 15.73 6.92
N LYS A 178 4.33 17.00 6.92
CA LYS A 178 5.78 17.31 6.97
C LYS A 178 6.45 16.66 8.18
N ARG A 179 5.84 16.75 9.36
CA ARG A 179 6.35 16.13 10.59
C ARG A 179 6.52 14.62 10.44
N ASN A 180 5.53 13.90 9.89
CA ASN A 180 5.62 12.45 9.68
C ASN A 180 6.66 12.07 8.61
N LEU A 181 6.76 12.84 7.52
CA LEU A 181 7.79 12.62 6.49
C LEU A 181 9.20 12.83 7.06
N GLU A 182 9.39 13.88 7.87
CA GLU A 182 10.66 14.12 8.56
C GLU A 182 11.01 13.02 9.55
N LEU A 183 10.02 12.54 10.32
CA LEU A 183 10.22 11.45 11.28
C LEU A 183 10.68 10.18 10.55
N ARG A 184 10.07 9.85 9.40
CA ARG A 184 10.55 8.76 8.55
C ARG A 184 11.98 9.02 8.09
N ASN A 185 12.27 10.18 7.51
CA ASN A 185 13.60 10.47 6.96
C ASN A 185 14.71 10.38 8.03
N LYS A 186 14.41 10.79 9.26
CA LYS A 186 15.34 10.72 10.40
C LYS A 186 15.44 9.33 11.04
N SER A 187 14.67 8.34 10.58
CA SER A 187 14.65 7.00 11.17
C SER A 187 15.78 6.09 10.69
N ILE A 188 16.13 5.08 11.51
CA ILE A 188 17.28 4.19 11.25
C ILE A 188 17.12 3.30 10.01
N LEU A 189 15.88 2.93 9.63
CA LEU A 189 15.64 2.19 8.38
C LEU A 189 15.43 3.13 7.18
N ALA A 190 15.70 4.43 7.33
CA ALA A 190 15.68 5.43 6.27
C ALA A 190 17.07 6.07 6.12
N HIS A 191 17.20 7.35 6.44
CA HIS A 191 18.42 8.14 6.25
C HIS A 191 18.96 8.75 7.55
N GLY A 192 18.39 8.42 8.70
CA GLY A 192 18.83 8.94 9.99
C GLY A 192 19.14 7.86 11.00
N PHE A 193 19.05 8.21 12.29
CA PHE A 193 19.46 7.36 13.41
C PHE A 193 18.42 7.30 14.53
N ASN A 194 17.27 7.97 14.37
CA ASN A 194 16.26 8.03 15.41
C ASN A 194 15.41 6.75 15.42
N PRO A 195 15.07 6.21 16.60
CA PRO A 195 14.07 5.16 16.70
C PRO A 195 12.67 5.73 16.40
N VAL A 196 11.78 4.87 15.92
CA VAL A 196 10.34 5.16 15.78
C VAL A 196 9.61 4.45 16.90
N ASP A 197 8.82 5.21 17.65
CA ASP A 197 7.97 4.68 18.73
C ASP A 197 6.52 4.45 18.28
N GLU A 198 5.73 3.88 19.19
CA GLU A 198 4.31 3.59 18.96
C GLU A 198 3.47 4.85 18.71
N ASN A 199 3.82 5.97 19.36
CA ASN A 199 3.08 7.23 19.22
C ASN A 199 3.27 7.81 17.82
N CYS A 200 4.49 7.81 17.30
CA CYS A 200 4.82 8.17 15.94
C CYS A 200 4.06 7.29 14.94
N TYR A 201 4.11 5.96 15.14
CA TYR A 201 3.34 5.02 14.33
C TYR A 201 1.84 5.33 14.34
N ASN A 202 1.23 5.54 15.50
CA ASN A 202 -0.21 5.79 15.63
C ASN A 202 -0.63 7.06 14.88
N LYS A 203 0.13 8.16 15.03
CA LYS A 203 -0.14 9.41 14.31
C LYS A 203 -0.09 9.25 12.80
N PHE A 204 0.91 8.54 12.29
CA PHE A 204 1.02 8.29 10.85
C PHE A 204 -0.06 7.30 10.38
N ARG A 205 -0.38 6.27 11.18
CA ARG A 205 -1.43 5.30 10.87
C ARG A 205 -2.76 6.01 10.68
N ASP A 206 -3.10 6.93 11.58
CA ASP A 206 -4.37 7.65 11.54
C ASP A 206 -4.46 8.58 10.33
N LEU A 207 -3.37 9.29 10.00
CA LEU A 207 -3.25 10.06 8.77
C LEU A 207 -3.44 9.19 7.51
N ALA A 208 -2.72 8.07 7.42
CA ALA A 208 -2.84 7.16 6.27
C ALA A 208 -4.25 6.58 6.16
N LEU A 209 -4.85 6.17 7.28
CA LEU A 209 -6.21 5.63 7.34
C LEU A 209 -7.24 6.65 6.84
N GLU A 210 -7.08 7.92 7.19
CA GLU A 210 -7.95 9.00 6.70
C GLU A 210 -7.94 9.05 5.17
N TYR A 211 -6.76 9.06 4.55
CA TYR A 211 -6.64 9.07 3.10
C TYR A 211 -7.17 7.78 2.46
N ILE A 212 -6.85 6.61 3.02
CA ILE A 212 -7.40 5.33 2.52
C ILE A 212 -8.93 5.38 2.50
N LYS A 213 -9.56 5.87 3.56
CA LYS A 213 -11.02 5.96 3.66
C LYS A 213 -11.62 6.95 2.66
N LYS A 214 -10.93 8.03 2.31
CA LYS A 214 -11.39 8.94 1.24
C LYS A 214 -11.43 8.23 -0.13
N ILE A 215 -10.43 7.38 -0.41
CA ILE A 215 -10.36 6.66 -1.69
C ILE A 215 -11.31 5.47 -1.73
N THR A 216 -11.35 4.68 -0.66
CA THR A 216 -12.12 3.44 -0.59
C THR A 216 -13.58 3.66 -0.19
N GLN A 217 -13.90 4.80 0.43
CA GLN A 217 -15.24 5.18 0.87
C GLN A 217 -15.89 4.02 1.68
N ASN A 218 -17.10 3.62 1.31
CA ASN A 218 -17.87 2.56 1.97
C ASN A 218 -17.27 1.16 1.79
N ASP A 219 -16.31 0.98 0.88
CA ASP A 219 -15.69 -0.32 0.62
C ASP A 219 -14.55 -0.67 1.57
N PHE A 220 -14.07 0.29 2.39
CA PHE A 220 -12.90 0.09 3.25
C PHE A 220 -13.00 -1.19 4.10
N GLU A 221 -14.04 -1.31 4.93
CA GLU A 221 -14.18 -2.44 5.85
C GLU A 221 -14.39 -3.76 5.11
N ARG A 222 -15.10 -3.72 3.97
CA ARG A 222 -15.32 -4.90 3.12
C ARG A 222 -13.99 -5.41 2.55
N ILE A 223 -13.15 -4.53 2.01
CA ILE A 223 -11.85 -4.89 1.45
C ILE A 223 -10.91 -5.34 2.58
N ARG A 224 -10.89 -4.60 3.69
CA ARG A 224 -10.07 -4.89 4.85
C ARG A 224 -10.31 -6.28 5.40
N GLU A 225 -11.57 -6.67 5.49
CA GLU A 225 -11.95 -8.01 5.91
C GLU A 225 -11.37 -9.08 4.98
N CYS A 226 -11.29 -8.83 3.67
CA CYS A 226 -10.68 -9.76 2.72
C CYS A 226 -9.14 -9.84 2.82
N CYS A 227 -8.48 -8.76 3.27
CA CYS A 227 -7.01 -8.71 3.41
C CYS A 227 -6.48 -9.35 4.70
N ARG A 228 -7.33 -9.55 5.72
CA ARG A 228 -6.91 -10.15 6.99
C ARG A 228 -6.37 -11.56 6.82
N PHE A 229 -5.31 -11.89 7.53
CA PHE A 229 -4.79 -13.26 7.56
C PHE A 229 -5.68 -14.17 8.42
N PRO A 230 -5.73 -15.49 8.15
CA PRO A 230 -6.47 -16.43 8.97
C PRO A 230 -5.85 -16.56 10.36
N ILE A 231 -6.70 -16.53 11.38
CA ILE A 231 -6.34 -16.79 12.78
C ILE A 231 -6.83 -18.18 13.13
N LEU A 232 -5.91 -19.06 13.52
CA LEU A 232 -6.25 -20.38 14.03
C LEU A 232 -6.58 -20.26 15.51
N LYS A 233 -7.85 -20.52 15.85
CA LYS A 233 -8.25 -20.74 17.24
C LYS A 233 -8.02 -22.22 17.52
N ILE A 234 -6.85 -22.54 18.08
CA ILE A 234 -6.47 -23.90 18.49
C ILE A 234 -6.86 -24.09 19.95
#